data_AF-A0AAW1JJ46-F1
#
_entry.id   AF-A0AAW1JJ46-F1
#
_cell.length_a   1.000
_cell.length_b   1.000
_cell.length_c   1.000
_cell.angle_alpha   90.00
_cell.angle_beta   90.00
_cell.angle_gamma   90.00
#
_symmetry.space_group_name_H-M   'P 1'
#
loop_
_entity.id
_entity.type
_entity.pdbx_description
1 polymer ?
#
loop_
_entity_poly.entity_id
_entity_poly.type
_entity_poly.pdbx_seq_one_letter_code
_entity_poly.pdbx_strand_id
1 'polypeptide(L)'
;MFNGIRASLEGEALVWYSIVQNSCHNFSDFEHLFLQRYWSERQQSKIRTNLLVGKFDSSKGTSREFYFTSKYSVARYLTPPIPEEELVKYLSRHFDFTIARAVTSQQIRNYQEMTDLLREFDELYSTKGQ
;
A
#
# COMPACT_ATOMS: atom_id res chain seq x y z
N MET A 1 -21.84 5.75 23.44
CA MET A 1 -20.65 6.17 22.66
C MET A 1 -20.05 5.03 21.82
N PHE A 2 -20.05 3.77 22.28
CA PHE A 2 -19.49 2.60 21.54
C PHE A 2 -20.25 2.12 20.29
N ASN A 3 -21.51 2.49 20.11
CA ASN A 3 -22.29 2.09 18.93
C ASN A 3 -21.72 2.67 17.63
N GLY A 4 -21.04 3.83 17.68
CA GLY A 4 -20.39 4.43 16.51
C GLY A 4 -19.23 3.58 15.99
N ILE A 5 -18.32 3.15 16.89
CA ILE A 5 -17.16 2.33 16.52
C ILE A 5 -17.61 1.03 15.88
N ARG A 6 -18.55 0.31 16.52
CA ARG A 6 -19.05 -0.97 16.00
C ARG A 6 -19.71 -0.80 14.61
N ALA A 7 -20.49 0.25 14.42
CA ALA A 7 -21.18 0.52 13.15
C ALA A 7 -20.21 0.92 12.01
N SER A 8 -18.99 1.34 12.33
CA SER A 8 -17.95 1.69 11.36
C SER A 8 -16.99 0.53 11.02
N LEU A 9 -17.16 -0.64 11.62
CA LEU A 9 -16.33 -1.81 11.37
C LEU A 9 -17.10 -2.86 10.57
N GLU A 10 -16.38 -3.52 9.67
CA GLU A 10 -16.92 -4.56 8.80
C GLU A 10 -16.03 -5.80 8.81
N GLY A 11 -16.57 -6.93 8.34
CA GLY A 11 -15.83 -8.17 8.16
C GLY A 11 -15.02 -8.61 9.38
N GLU A 12 -13.74 -8.94 9.17
CA GLU A 12 -12.85 -9.41 10.23
C GLU A 12 -12.63 -8.39 11.36
N ALA A 13 -12.66 -7.09 11.04
CA ALA A 13 -12.47 -6.04 12.05
C ALA A 13 -13.66 -5.97 13.02
N LEU A 14 -14.89 -6.15 12.51
CA LEU A 14 -16.08 -6.22 13.35
C LEU A 14 -16.06 -7.47 14.25
N VAL A 15 -15.67 -8.62 13.71
CA VAL A 15 -15.54 -9.87 14.47
C VAL A 15 -14.51 -9.71 15.58
N TRP A 16 -13.32 -9.18 15.27
CA TRP A 16 -12.29 -8.89 16.27
C TRP A 16 -12.80 -7.92 17.35
N TYR A 17 -13.46 -6.83 16.97
CA TYR A 17 -13.95 -5.84 17.92
C TYR A 17 -15.00 -6.44 18.88
N SER A 18 -15.80 -7.39 18.42
CA SER A 18 -16.78 -8.08 19.28
C SER A 18 -16.14 -8.82 20.47
N ILE A 19 -14.86 -9.21 20.34
CA ILE A 19 -14.08 -9.89 21.37
C ILE A 19 -13.48 -8.89 22.36
N VAL A 20 -12.98 -7.75 21.87
CA VAL A 20 -12.21 -6.79 22.68
C VAL A 20 -13.02 -5.59 23.20
N GLN A 21 -14.24 -5.37 22.71
CA GLN A 21 -15.07 -4.20 23.04
C GLN A 21 -15.26 -3.97 24.54
N ASN A 22 -15.31 -5.04 25.35
CA ASN A 22 -15.46 -4.94 26.81
C ASN A 22 -14.20 -4.38 27.51
N SER A 23 -13.05 -4.42 26.83
CA SER A 23 -11.78 -3.86 27.30
C SER A 23 -11.57 -2.42 26.84
N CYS A 24 -12.45 -1.86 26.02
CA CYS A 24 -12.39 -0.47 25.57
C CYS A 24 -13.32 0.38 26.44
N HIS A 25 -12.79 1.19 27.35
CA HIS A 25 -13.59 2.09 28.19
C HIS A 25 -13.76 3.49 27.57
N ASN A 26 -12.89 3.83 26.62
CA ASN A 26 -12.94 5.08 25.87
C ASN A 26 -12.40 4.86 24.44
N PHE A 27 -12.42 5.92 23.63
CA PHE A 27 -11.91 5.86 22.26
C PHE A 27 -10.39 5.61 22.19
N SER A 28 -9.61 6.14 23.14
CA SER A 28 -8.17 5.93 23.20
C SER A 28 -7.80 4.47 23.41
N ASP A 29 -8.56 3.73 24.23
CA ASP A 29 -8.34 2.30 24.44
C ASP A 29 -8.59 1.51 23.14
N PHE A 30 -9.66 1.87 22.42
CA PHE A 30 -9.96 1.30 21.11
C PHE A 30 -8.85 1.62 20.11
N GLU A 31 -8.44 2.88 19.99
CA GLU A 31 -7.38 3.32 19.08
C GLU A 31 -6.07 2.57 19.37
N HIS A 32 -5.68 2.46 20.63
CA HIS A 32 -4.50 1.71 21.03
C HIS A 32 -4.56 0.24 20.60
N LEU A 33 -5.65 -0.46 20.93
CA LEU A 33 -5.83 -1.87 20.56
C LEU A 33 -5.93 -2.08 19.04
N PHE A 34 -6.60 -1.16 18.34
CA PHE A 34 -6.75 -1.20 16.90
C PHE A 34 -5.40 -1.03 16.20
N LEU A 35 -4.62 -0.01 16.59
CA LEU A 35 -3.29 0.21 16.06
C LEU A 35 -2.35 -0.95 16.40
N GLN A 36 -2.41 -1.50 17.63
CA GLN A 36 -1.60 -2.67 17.98
C GLN A 36 -1.93 -3.88 17.08
N ARG A 37 -3.20 -4.10 16.75
CA ARG A 37 -3.64 -5.24 15.93
C ARG A 37 -3.35 -5.07 14.43
N TYR A 38 -3.60 -3.87 13.89
CA TYR A 38 -3.62 -3.62 12.45
C TYR A 38 -2.44 -2.76 11.95
N TRP A 39 -1.79 -1.99 12.82
CA TRP A 39 -0.71 -1.08 12.47
C TRP A 39 0.52 -1.14 13.40
N SER A 40 0.72 -2.27 14.10
CA SER A 40 1.90 -2.44 14.96
C SER A 40 3.20 -2.45 14.16
N GLU A 41 4.33 -2.25 14.85
CA GLU A 41 5.68 -2.36 14.28
C GLU A 41 5.88 -3.63 13.46
N ARG A 42 5.30 -4.76 13.89
CA ARG A 42 5.34 -6.01 13.13
C ARG A 42 4.61 -5.91 11.79
N GLN A 43 3.45 -5.26 11.74
CA GLN A 43 2.70 -5.07 10.49
C GLN A 43 3.44 -4.09 9.57
N GLN A 44 3.95 -2.99 10.13
CA GLN A 44 4.76 -2.02 9.40
C GLN A 44 6.05 -2.66 8.84
N SER A 45 6.71 -3.52 9.61
CA SER A 45 7.88 -4.27 9.17
C SER A 45 7.58 -5.19 7.97
N LYS A 46 6.41 -5.86 7.95
CA LYS A 46 6.00 -6.65 6.77
C LYS A 46 5.83 -5.79 5.53
N ILE A 47 5.26 -4.59 5.68
CA ILE A 47 5.10 -3.64 4.56
C ILE A 47 6.50 -3.21 4.07
N ARG A 48 7.43 -2.87 4.97
CA ARG A 48 8.83 -2.55 4.62
C ARG A 48 9.51 -3.69 3.87
N THR A 49 9.37 -4.93 4.34
CA THR A 49 9.89 -6.10 3.60
C THR A 49 9.27 -6.18 2.22
N ASN A 50 7.95 -5.97 2.11
CA ASN A 50 7.27 -6.01 0.82
C ASN A 50 7.73 -4.91 -0.15
N LEU A 51 8.14 -3.73 0.33
CA LEU A 51 8.77 -2.68 -0.48
C LEU A 51 10.13 -3.07 -1.05
N LEU A 52 10.83 -4.02 -0.43
CA LEU A 52 12.17 -4.43 -0.84
C LEU A 52 12.16 -5.65 -1.76
N VAL A 53 11.24 -6.59 -1.53
CA VAL A 53 11.24 -7.90 -2.21
C VAL A 53 9.99 -8.14 -3.06
N GLY A 54 9.07 -7.17 -3.09
CA GLY A 54 7.85 -7.28 -3.88
C GLY A 54 8.14 -7.32 -5.37
N LYS A 55 7.24 -7.96 -6.11
CA LYS A 55 7.26 -8.00 -7.57
C LYS A 55 5.86 -7.86 -8.13
N PHE A 56 5.73 -7.11 -9.21
CA PHE A 56 4.53 -7.07 -10.02
C PHE A 56 4.40 -8.37 -10.81
N ASP A 57 3.17 -8.88 -10.90
CA ASP A 57 2.85 -10.12 -11.59
C ASP A 57 1.67 -9.88 -12.53
N SER A 58 1.97 -9.74 -13.82
CA SER A 58 0.98 -9.49 -14.86
C SER A 58 0.01 -10.66 -15.06
N SER A 59 0.36 -11.87 -14.62
CA SER A 59 -0.55 -13.03 -14.73
C SER A 59 -1.77 -12.93 -13.80
N LYS A 60 -1.73 -12.04 -12.80
CA LYS A 60 -2.83 -11.80 -11.87
C LYS A 60 -3.93 -10.88 -12.44
N GLY A 61 -3.82 -10.44 -13.69
CA GLY A 61 -4.84 -9.63 -14.35
C GLY A 61 -5.01 -8.22 -13.75
N THR A 62 -4.00 -7.70 -13.07
CA THR A 62 -4.01 -6.34 -12.49
C THR A 62 -3.09 -5.42 -13.28
N SER A 63 -3.48 -4.15 -13.44
CA SER A 63 -2.63 -3.15 -14.10
C SER A 63 -1.43 -2.80 -13.24
N ARG A 64 -0.35 -2.32 -13.88
CA ARG A 64 0.84 -1.87 -13.13
C ARG A 64 0.49 -0.70 -12.22
N GLU A 65 -0.32 0.22 -12.72
CA GLU A 65 -0.83 1.36 -11.97
C GLU A 65 -1.54 0.91 -10.69
N PHE A 66 -2.52 0.00 -10.81
CA PHE A 66 -3.29 -0.45 -9.65
C PHE A 66 -2.39 -1.15 -8.62
N TYR A 67 -1.46 -1.99 -9.06
CA TYR A 67 -0.48 -2.60 -8.19
C TYR A 67 0.36 -1.55 -7.44
N PHE A 68 0.91 -0.57 -8.16
CA PHE A 68 1.70 0.52 -7.57
C PHE A 68 0.88 1.29 -6.54
N THR A 69 -0.33 1.72 -6.91
CA THR A 69 -1.24 2.50 -6.05
C THR A 69 -1.63 1.73 -4.79
N SER A 70 -1.89 0.43 -4.90
CA SER A 70 -2.19 -0.43 -3.76
C SER A 70 -1.02 -0.48 -2.77
N LYS A 71 0.23 -0.59 -3.26
CA LYS A 71 1.42 -0.63 -2.39
C LYS A 71 1.75 0.75 -1.81
N TYR A 72 1.70 1.79 -2.64
CA TYR A 72 1.99 3.16 -2.25
C TYR A 72 1.02 3.66 -1.18
N SER A 73 -0.29 3.40 -1.33
CA SER A 73 -1.32 3.88 -0.41
C SER A 73 -1.15 3.36 1.01
N VAL A 74 -0.57 2.17 1.19
CA VAL A 74 -0.26 1.62 2.52
C VAL A 74 1.11 2.13 2.99
N ALA A 75 2.12 2.12 2.12
CA ALA A 75 3.49 2.46 2.50
C ALA A 75 3.68 3.93 2.94
N ARG A 76 2.89 4.86 2.40
CA ARG A 76 2.96 6.30 2.74
C ARG A 76 2.65 6.61 4.21
N TYR A 77 2.03 5.69 4.94
CA TYR A 77 1.69 5.85 6.37
C TYR A 77 2.67 5.15 7.31
N LEU A 78 3.76 4.56 6.79
CA LEU A 78 4.78 3.94 7.61
C LEU A 78 5.39 4.94 8.60
N THR A 79 5.73 4.45 9.78
CA THR A 79 6.48 5.19 10.81
C THR A 79 7.85 4.53 11.00
N PRO A 80 8.97 5.27 10.89
CA PRO A 80 9.07 6.62 10.36
C PRO A 80 8.63 6.72 8.88
N PRO A 81 8.15 7.91 8.45
CA PRO A 81 7.73 8.14 7.08
C PRO A 81 8.88 7.96 6.11
N ILE A 82 8.59 7.39 4.94
CA ILE A 82 9.53 7.28 3.82
C ILE A 82 9.25 8.45 2.87
N PRO A 83 10.27 9.23 2.45
CA PRO A 83 10.09 10.27 1.44
C PRO A 83 9.44 9.71 0.17
N GLU A 84 8.55 10.49 -0.44
CA GLU A 84 7.79 10.04 -1.62
C GLU A 84 8.71 9.56 -2.76
N GLU A 85 9.78 10.30 -3.05
CA GLU A 85 10.76 9.93 -4.06
C GLU A 85 11.41 8.56 -3.77
N GLU A 86 11.67 8.24 -2.50
CA GLU A 86 12.23 6.94 -2.11
C GLU A 86 11.18 5.83 -2.22
N LEU A 87 9.90 6.10 -1.91
CA LEU A 87 8.81 5.15 -2.15
C LEU A 87 8.66 4.82 -3.64
N VAL A 88 8.71 5.85 -4.50
CA VAL A 88 8.70 5.68 -5.97
C VAL A 88 9.87 4.83 -6.42
N LYS A 89 11.10 5.11 -5.94
CA LYS A 89 12.30 4.32 -6.26
C LYS A 89 12.23 2.88 -5.77
N TYR A 90 11.70 2.61 -4.58
CA TYR A 90 11.56 1.23 -4.09
C TYR A 90 10.54 0.45 -4.90
N LEU A 91 9.36 1.04 -5.11
CA LEU A 91 8.27 0.38 -5.83
C LEU A 91 8.56 0.23 -7.33
N SER A 92 9.35 1.12 -7.95
CA SER A 92 9.74 0.96 -9.36
C SER A 92 10.52 -0.34 -9.61
N ARG A 93 11.25 -0.83 -8.60
CA ARG A 93 12.01 -2.10 -8.67
C ARG A 93 11.13 -3.34 -8.62
N HIS A 94 9.85 -3.19 -8.29
CA HIS A 94 8.90 -4.31 -8.36
C HIS A 94 8.54 -4.66 -9.80
N PHE A 95 8.76 -3.72 -10.73
CA PHE A 95 8.53 -3.91 -12.16
C PHE A 95 9.80 -4.39 -12.87
N ASP A 96 9.75 -4.49 -14.19
CA ASP A 96 10.92 -4.84 -14.99
C ASP A 96 11.98 -3.71 -15.02
N PHE A 97 13.17 -4.08 -15.47
CA PHE A 97 14.32 -3.16 -15.55
C PHE A 97 14.04 -1.93 -16.41
N THR A 98 13.16 -2.01 -17.40
CA THR A 98 12.85 -0.90 -18.30
C THR A 98 12.15 0.22 -17.55
N ILE A 99 11.17 -0.12 -16.71
CA ILE A 99 10.44 0.84 -15.87
C ILE A 99 11.38 1.44 -14.81
N ALA A 100 12.16 0.62 -14.11
CA ALA A 100 13.11 1.11 -13.11
C ALA A 100 14.16 2.07 -13.71
N ARG A 101 14.63 1.78 -14.93
CA ARG A 101 15.53 2.66 -15.68
C ARG A 101 14.84 3.95 -16.10
N ALA A 102 13.60 3.89 -16.60
CA ALA A 102 12.83 5.06 -17.01
C ALA A 102 12.64 6.04 -15.84
N VAL A 103 12.28 5.53 -14.65
CA VAL A 103 12.17 6.32 -13.40
C VAL A 103 13.46 7.10 -13.11
N THR A 104 14.62 6.45 -13.27
CA THR A 104 15.91 7.10 -13.04
C THR A 104 16.25 8.14 -14.11
N SER A 105 16.05 7.80 -15.39
CA SER A 105 16.42 8.69 -16.50
C SER A 105 15.51 9.91 -16.61
N GLN A 106 14.23 9.76 -16.32
CA GLN A 106 13.23 10.82 -16.41
C GLN A 106 13.07 11.59 -15.09
N GLN A 107 13.80 11.20 -14.04
CA GLN A 107 13.73 11.81 -12.71
C GLN A 107 12.30 11.80 -12.15
N ILE A 108 11.63 10.65 -12.26
CA ILE A 108 10.27 10.43 -11.72
C ILE A 108 10.36 10.37 -10.20
N ARG A 109 9.69 11.30 -9.50
CA ARG A 109 9.88 11.50 -8.05
C ARG A 109 8.60 11.48 -7.23
N ASN A 110 7.43 11.50 -7.88
CA ASN A 110 6.16 11.52 -7.17
C ASN A 110 5.18 10.46 -7.70
N TYR A 111 4.11 10.26 -6.92
CA TYR A 111 3.04 9.31 -7.23
C TYR A 111 2.45 9.55 -8.63
N GLN A 112 2.17 10.80 -8.98
CA GLN A 112 1.47 11.15 -10.22
C GLN A 112 2.31 10.78 -11.45
N GLU A 113 3.56 11.24 -11.49
CA GLU A 113 4.50 10.93 -12.58
C GLU A 113 4.72 9.42 -12.74
N MET A 114 4.81 8.68 -11.63
CA MET A 114 4.95 7.23 -11.68
C MET A 114 3.69 6.55 -12.24
N THR A 115 2.49 6.98 -11.83
CA THR A 115 1.25 6.42 -12.39
C THR A 115 1.09 6.71 -13.88
N ASP A 116 1.49 7.91 -14.33
CA ASP A 116 1.42 8.28 -15.74
C ASP A 116 2.37 7.41 -16.58
N LEU A 117 3.62 7.23 -16.12
CA LEU A 117 4.57 6.30 -16.75
C LEU A 117 4.00 4.87 -16.83
N LEU A 118 3.43 4.35 -15.75
CA LEU A 118 2.90 2.98 -15.73
C LEU A 118 1.73 2.78 -16.69
N ARG A 119 0.86 3.79 -16.85
CA ARG A 119 -0.24 3.77 -17.82
C ARG A 119 0.26 3.73 -19.24
N GLU A 120 1.25 4.56 -19.59
CA GLU A 120 1.88 4.53 -20.93
C GLU A 120 2.43 3.14 -21.26
N PHE A 121 3.08 2.49 -20.28
CA PHE A 121 3.56 1.12 -20.45
C PHE A 121 2.42 0.10 -20.62
N ASP A 122 1.37 0.18 -19.82
CA ASP A 122 0.22 -0.72 -19.94
C ASP A 122 -0.46 -0.58 -21.32
N GLU A 123 -0.63 0.65 -21.84
CA GLU A 123 -1.17 0.90 -23.19
C GLU A 123 -0.28 0.33 -24.31
N LEU A 124 1.04 0.50 -24.22
CA LEU A 124 2.01 -0.02 -25.18
C LEU A 124 2.06 -1.55 -25.22
N TYR A 125 1.79 -2.22 -24.09
CA TYR A 125 1.75 -3.68 -24.03
C TYR A 125 0.38 -4.27 -24.37
N SER A 126 -0.70 -3.53 -24.16
CA SER A 126 -2.05 -3.92 -24.62
C SER A 126 -2.19 -3.89 -26.14
N THR A 127 -1.50 -2.98 -26.82
CA THR A 127 -1.56 -2.84 -28.29
C THR A 127 -0.71 -3.85 -29.07
N LYS A 128 0.25 -4.53 -28.43
CA LYS A 128 1.10 -5.56 -29.06
C LYS A 128 0.53 -6.99 -28.98
N GLY A 129 -0.65 -7.15 -28.40
CA GLY A 129 -1.36 -8.42 -28.24
C GLY A 129 -2.50 -8.67 -29.23
N GLN A 130 -2.61 -7.86 -30.30
CA GLN A 130 -3.56 -8.03 -31.40
C GLN A 130 -2.83 -8.33 -32.72
#